data_AF-Q47C99-F1
#
_entry.id   AF-Q47C99-F1
#
_cell.length_a   1.000
_cell.length_b   1.000
_cell.length_c   1.000
_cell.angle_alpha   90.00
_cell.angle_beta   90.00
_cell.angle_gamma   90.00
#
_symmetry.space_group_name_H-M   'P 1'
#
loop_
_entity.id
_entity.type
_entity.pdbx_description
1 polymer ?
#
loop_
_entity_poly.entity_id
_entity_poly.type
_entity_poly.pdbx_seq_one_letter_code
_entity_poly.pdbx_strand_id
1 'polypeptide(L)'
;MPDVLLTLIMPDDIAQHVEDLLLSRPDLVPGFTVSAAEGHGSVVPLVEDTELVAGHAPRTVIRTVGPETAKREVLALIKREMPNANVFYWLIPIIEAKHI
;
A
#
# COMPACT_ATOMS: atom_id res chain seq x y z
N MET A 1 -18.43 3.78 11.24
CA MET A 1 -16.99 3.62 11.55
C MET A 1 -16.27 4.86 11.05
N PRO A 2 -15.20 5.31 11.72
CA PRO A 2 -14.44 6.48 11.28
C PRO A 2 -13.77 6.21 9.92
N ASP A 3 -13.42 7.29 9.23
CA ASP A 3 -12.50 7.19 8.11
C ASP A 3 -11.09 6.89 8.61
N VAL A 4 -10.33 6.19 7.77
CA VAL A 4 -8.94 5.82 8.03
C VAL A 4 -8.08 6.16 6.82
N LEU A 5 -6.82 6.47 7.09
CA LEU A 5 -5.77 6.45 6.10
C LEU A 5 -5.23 5.02 6.00
N LEU A 6 -5.45 4.37 4.85
CA LEU A 6 -4.75 3.15 4.49
C LEU A 6 -3.42 3.51 3.86
N THR A 7 -2.34 2.96 4.41
CA THR A 7 -1.00 3.01 3.82
C THR A 7 -0.58 1.61 3.42
N LEU A 8 -0.14 1.45 2.17
CA LEU A 8 0.42 0.24 1.60
C LEU A 8 1.88 0.53 1.24
N ILE A 9 2.81 -0.36 1.60
CA ILE A 9 4.22 -0.30 1.25
C ILE A 9 4.62 -1.60 0.59
N MET A 10 5.21 -1.51 -0.59
CA MET A 10 5.58 -2.67 -1.37
C MET A 10 6.85 -2.41 -2.20
N PRO A 11 7.52 -3.46 -2.69
CA PRO A 11 8.48 -3.36 -3.79
C PRO A 11 7.87 -2.71 -5.05
N ASP A 12 8.72 -2.11 -5.89
CA ASP A 12 8.27 -1.38 -7.08
C ASP A 12 7.70 -2.30 -8.17
N ASP A 13 8.14 -3.55 -8.27
CA ASP A 13 7.61 -4.56 -9.20
C ASP A 13 6.17 -4.99 -8.85
N ILE A 14 5.81 -4.91 -7.58
CA ILE A 14 4.45 -5.15 -7.07
C ILE A 14 3.57 -3.90 -7.22
N ALA A 15 4.15 -2.71 -7.16
CA ALA A 15 3.41 -1.45 -7.08
C ALA A 15 2.44 -1.26 -8.24
N GLN A 16 2.89 -1.45 -9.49
CA GLN A 16 2.04 -1.27 -10.68
C GLN A 16 0.78 -2.16 -10.63
N HIS A 17 0.93 -3.42 -10.23
CA HIS A 17 -0.18 -4.36 -10.13
C HIS A 17 -1.19 -3.95 -9.06
N VAL A 18 -0.71 -3.38 -7.95
CA VAL A 18 -1.57 -2.84 -6.90
C VAL A 18 -2.29 -1.59 -7.41
N GLU A 19 -1.60 -0.68 -8.08
CA GLU A 19 -2.21 0.52 -8.67
C GLU A 19 -3.34 0.16 -9.65
N ASP A 20 -3.09 -0.77 -10.56
CA ASP A 20 -4.10 -1.24 -11.53
C ASP A 20 -5.32 -1.84 -10.81
N LEU A 21 -5.09 -2.63 -9.77
CA LEU A 21 -6.15 -3.22 -8.96
C LEU A 21 -6.98 -2.14 -8.24
N LEU A 22 -6.34 -1.12 -7.67
CA LEU A 22 -7.04 -0.01 -7.02
C LEU A 22 -7.85 0.82 -8.02
N LEU A 23 -7.29 1.11 -9.20
CA LEU A 23 -7.97 1.81 -10.30
C LEU A 23 -9.17 1.01 -10.84
N SER A 24 -9.13 -0.32 -10.76
CA SER A 24 -10.25 -1.19 -11.15
C SER A 24 -11.44 -1.14 -10.18
N ARG A 25 -11.25 -0.59 -8.97
CA ARG A 25 -12.27 -0.52 -7.90
C ARG A 25 -12.50 0.92 -7.42
N PRO A 26 -12.99 1.82 -8.30
CA PRO A 26 -13.31 3.20 -7.92
C PRO A 26 -14.42 3.28 -6.85
N ASP A 27 -15.21 2.22 -6.70
CA ASP A 27 -16.19 2.06 -5.63
C ASP A 27 -15.56 1.96 -4.23
N LEU A 28 -14.36 1.38 -4.11
CA LEU A 28 -13.63 1.23 -2.85
C LEU A 28 -12.55 2.30 -2.65
N VAL A 29 -11.96 2.74 -3.76
CA VAL A 29 -10.85 3.69 -3.79
C VAL A 29 -11.15 4.78 -4.81
N PRO A 30 -11.84 5.87 -4.39
CA PRO A 30 -12.12 7.01 -5.28
C PRO A 30 -10.83 7.73 -5.75
N GLY A 31 -9.77 7.59 -4.96
CA GLY A 31 -8.45 8.13 -5.26
C GLY A 31 -7.40 7.65 -4.28
N PHE A 32 -6.14 7.72 -4.71
CA PHE A 32 -4.98 7.42 -3.91
C PHE A 32 -3.80 8.29 -4.33
N THR A 33 -2.77 8.34 -3.51
CA THR A 33 -1.51 9.04 -3.79
C THR A 33 -0.37 8.06 -3.70
N VAL A 34 0.59 8.19 -4.61
CA VAL A 34 1.79 7.37 -4.70
C VAL A 34 3.01 8.21 -4.34
N SER A 35 3.97 7.64 -3.61
CA SER A 35 5.26 8.27 -3.33
C SER A 35 6.36 7.21 -3.24
N ALA A 36 7.56 7.54 -3.71
CA ALA A 36 8.76 6.73 -3.48
C ALA A 36 9.21 6.80 -2.00
N ALA A 37 9.78 5.72 -1.51
CA ALA A 37 10.38 5.61 -0.19
C ALA A 37 11.57 4.62 -0.19
N GLU A 38 12.38 4.68 0.85
CA GLU A 38 13.46 3.71 1.10
C GLU A 38 13.07 2.81 2.27
N GLY A 39 13.06 1.49 2.03
CA GLY A 39 12.84 0.49 3.06
C GLY A 39 14.15 0.12 3.75
N HIS A 40 14.24 0.33 5.05
CA HIS A 40 15.36 -0.12 5.89
C HIS A 40 14.85 -1.12 6.94
N GLY A 41 15.54 -2.27 7.10
CA GLY A 41 15.17 -3.23 8.15
C GLY A 41 16.01 -4.50 8.14
N SER A 42 16.11 -5.15 9.30
CA SER A 42 16.83 -6.42 9.49
C SER A 42 16.02 -7.68 9.12
N VAL A 43 14.71 -7.52 8.87
CA VAL A 43 13.72 -8.60 8.63
C VAL A 43 12.92 -8.34 7.34
N VAL A 44 13.36 -7.40 6.50
CA VAL A 44 12.87 -7.37 5.12
C VAL A 44 13.48 -8.60 4.46
N PRO A 45 12.70 -9.56 3.91
CA PRO A 45 13.28 -10.55 3.02
C PRO A 45 13.79 -9.74 1.84
N LEU A 46 15.09 -9.50 1.80
CA LEU A 46 15.80 -8.89 0.70
C LEU A 46 15.72 -9.96 -0.40
N VAL A 47 14.86 -9.74 -1.38
CA VAL A 47 14.49 -10.74 -2.39
C VAL A 47 15.55 -10.79 -3.49
N GLU A 48 16.36 -9.73 -3.66
CA GLU A 48 17.36 -9.63 -4.71
C GLU A 48 18.78 -9.34 -4.17
N ASP A 49 19.80 -9.95 -4.80
CA ASP A 49 21.22 -9.87 -4.40
C ASP A 49 21.76 -8.43 -4.28
N THR A 50 21.14 -7.46 -4.98
CA THR A 50 21.51 -6.05 -4.92
C THR A 50 21.05 -5.34 -3.63
N GLU A 51 19.98 -5.84 -2.98
CA GLU A 51 19.43 -5.24 -1.76
C GLU A 51 20.29 -5.58 -0.52
N LEU A 52 21.02 -6.70 -0.55
CA LEU A 52 21.94 -7.14 0.51
C LEU A 52 23.21 -6.28 0.61
N VAL A 53 23.61 -5.61 -0.47
CA VAL A 53 24.85 -4.81 -0.53
C VAL A 53 24.63 -3.34 -0.14
N ALA A 54 23.40 -2.82 -0.25
CA ALA A 54 23.09 -1.39 -0.08
C ALA A 54 22.44 -1.02 1.27
N GLY A 55 21.89 -1.99 2.02
CA GLY A 55 21.22 -1.74 3.32
C GLY A 55 19.88 -0.97 3.22
N HIS A 56 19.37 -0.80 2.01
CA HIS A 56 18.06 -0.21 1.70
C HIS A 56 17.50 -0.82 0.41
N ALA A 57 16.18 -0.87 0.32
CA ALA A 57 15.45 -1.33 -0.86
C ALA A 57 14.51 -0.22 -1.34
N PRO A 58 14.43 0.07 -2.65
CA PRO A 58 13.42 0.99 -3.17
C PRO A 58 12.02 0.43 -2.86
N ARG A 59 11.13 1.31 -2.40
CA ARG A 59 9.76 0.97 -2.07
C ARG A 59 8.82 2.01 -2.63
N THR A 60 7.65 1.54 -3.01
CA THR A 60 6.53 2.39 -3.35
C THR A 60 5.54 2.41 -2.20
N VAL A 61 5.07 3.61 -1.85
CA VAL A 61 4.05 3.84 -0.83
C VAL A 61 2.79 4.37 -1.47
N ILE A 62 1.70 3.63 -1.32
CA ILE A 62 0.36 4.02 -1.78
C ILE A 62 -0.49 4.39 -0.57
N ARG A 63 -1.17 5.53 -0.64
CA ARG A 63 -2.03 6.06 0.42
C ARG A 63 -3.42 6.39 -0.10
N THR A 64 -4.44 5.94 0.61
CA THR A 64 -5.84 6.27 0.30
C THR A 64 -6.65 6.45 1.58
N VAL A 65 -7.58 7.40 1.54
CA VAL A 65 -8.48 7.73 2.64
C VAL A 65 -9.90 7.23 2.33
N GLY A 66 -10.64 6.84 3.36
CA GLY A 66 -12.07 6.58 3.28
C GLY A 66 -12.56 5.68 4.42
N PRO A 67 -13.79 5.15 4.29
CA PRO A 67 -14.40 4.36 5.35
C PRO A 67 -13.56 3.12 5.67
N GLU A 68 -13.34 2.85 6.96
CA GLU A 68 -12.54 1.70 7.40
C GLU A 68 -13.02 0.37 6.80
N THR A 69 -14.33 0.17 6.66
CA THR A 69 -14.91 -1.02 6.04
C THR A 69 -14.45 -1.20 4.60
N ALA A 70 -14.48 -0.12 3.81
CA ALA A 70 -14.02 -0.12 2.42
C ALA A 70 -12.51 -0.42 2.35
N LYS A 71 -11.69 0.14 3.25
CA LYS A 71 -10.25 -0.12 3.27
C LYS A 71 -9.91 -1.56 3.67
N ARG A 72 -10.71 -2.17 4.55
CA ARG A 72 -10.60 -3.61 4.85
C ARG A 72 -10.98 -4.48 3.67
N GLU A 73 -11.98 -4.07 2.87
CA GLU A 73 -12.33 -4.76 1.64
C GLU A 73 -11.20 -4.68 0.59
N VAL A 74 -10.54 -3.52 0.46
CA VAL A 74 -9.34 -3.38 -0.38
C VAL A 74 -8.24 -4.35 0.04
N LEU A 75 -7.96 -4.47 1.35
CA LEU A 75 -6.96 -5.41 1.85
C LEU A 75 -7.33 -6.87 1.55
N ALA A 76 -8.61 -7.22 1.70
CA ALA A 76 -9.11 -8.56 1.36
C ALA A 76 -8.99 -8.86 -0.15
N LEU A 77 -9.25 -7.85 -0.99
CA LEU A 77 -9.08 -7.92 -2.44
C LEU A 77 -7.62 -8.16 -2.82
N ILE A 78 -6.69 -7.33 -2.32
CA ILE A 78 -5.24 -7.49 -2.57
C ILE A 78 -4.78 -8.89 -2.15
N LYS A 79 -5.18 -9.36 -0.97
CA LYS A 79 -4.81 -10.69 -0.48
C LYS A 79 -5.34 -11.82 -1.36
N ARG A 80 -6.50 -11.64 -2.00
CA ARG A 80 -7.09 -12.65 -2.87
C ARG A 80 -6.45 -12.67 -4.26
N GLU A 81 -6.27 -11.50 -4.87
CA GLU A 81 -5.72 -11.38 -6.23
C GLU A 81 -4.19 -11.57 -6.24
N MET A 82 -3.52 -11.23 -5.14
CA MET A 82 -2.06 -11.23 -5.04
C MET A 82 -1.57 -11.89 -3.73
N PRO A 83 -1.85 -13.20 -3.51
CA PRO A 83 -1.66 -13.86 -2.22
C PRO A 83 -0.21 -13.91 -1.72
N ASN A 84 0.77 -13.79 -2.64
CA ASN A 84 2.20 -13.83 -2.33
C ASN A 84 2.88 -12.46 -2.45
N ALA A 85 2.11 -11.38 -2.67
CA ALA A 85 2.70 -10.05 -2.81
C ALA A 85 3.25 -9.55 -1.46
N ASN A 86 4.47 -9.02 -1.50
CA ASN A 86 5.13 -8.43 -0.34
C ASN A 86 4.57 -7.02 -0.09
N VAL A 87 3.36 -6.95 0.45
CA VAL A 87 2.67 -5.70 0.78
C VAL A 87 2.54 -5.58 2.31
N PHE A 88 3.28 -4.64 2.87
CA PHE A 88 3.11 -4.23 4.27
C PHE A 88 2.07 -3.11 4.35
N TYR A 89 1.22 -3.12 5.37
CA TYR A 89 0.16 -2.12 5.50
C TYR A 89 -0.11 -1.72 6.94
N TRP A 90 -0.73 -0.56 7.10
CA TRP A 90 -1.36 -0.16 8.34
C TRP A 90 -2.53 0.80 8.09
N LEU A 91 -3.35 0.98 9.13
CA LEU A 91 -4.48 1.91 9.15
C LEU A 91 -4.26 2.93 10.26
N ILE A 92 -4.44 4.22 9.94
CA ILE A 92 -4.41 5.31 10.92
C ILE A 92 -5.81 5.96 10.96
N PRO A 93 -6.45 6.12 12.14
CA PRO A 93 -7.67 6.90 12.26
C PRO A 93 -7.43 8.36 11.84
N ILE A 94 -8.34 8.93 11.05
CA ILE A 94 -8.25 10.34 10.67
C ILE A 94 -9.40 11.15 11.28
N ILE A 95 -9.15 12.43 11.55
CA ILE A 95 -10.14 13.33 12.14
C ILE A 95 -11.04 13.94 11.05
N GLU A 96 -10.47 14.31 9.90
CA GLU A 96 -11.19 14.93 8.78
C GLU A 96 -10.44 14.69 7.45
N ALA A 97 -11.20 14.52 6.36
CA ALA A 97 -10.70 14.52 4.98
C ALA A 97 -11.72 15.18 4.05
N LYS A 98 -11.35 16.32 3.46
CA LYS A 98 -12.21 17.13 2.60
C LYS A 98 -11.39 17.81 1.50
N HIS A 99 -12.06 18.17 0.42
CA HIS A 99 -11.54 19.13 -0.55
C HIS A 99 -11.79 20.57 -0.03
N ILE A 100 -10.90 21.50 -0.36
CA ILE A 100 -11.04 22.93 -0.07
C ILE A 100 -11.91 23.59 -1.15
#